data_AF-A0A3D0YZM9-F1
#
_entry.id   AF-A0A3D0YZM9-F1
#
_cell.length_a   1.000
_cell.length_b   1.000
_cell.length_c   1.000
_cell.angle_alpha   90.00
_cell.angle_beta   90.00
_cell.angle_gamma   90.00
#
_symmetry.space_group_name_H-M   'P 1'
#
loop_
_entity.id
_entity.type
_entity.pdbx_description
1 polymer ?
#
loop_
_entity_poly.entity_id
_entity_poly.type
_entity_poly.pdbx_seq_one_letter_code
_entity_poly.pdbx_strand_id
1 'polypeptide(L)' 'LLAFPGTLLAIVLVTILGVGLDNAMIAIGIASIPTYVRLARGSVLSVKEIGYVAAARAVGGGDLRIVFRH' A
#
# COMPACT_ATOMS: atom_id res chain seq x y z
N LEU A 1 -6.48 14.48 -3.01
CA LEU A 1 -5.37 15.24 -2.40
C LEU A 1 -4.85 14.44 -1.22
N LEU A 2 -3.58 14.04 -1.22
CA LEU A 2 -2.95 13.46 -0.03
C LEU A 2 -3.07 14.50 1.10
N ALA A 3 -3.55 14.09 2.27
CA ALA A 3 -3.82 14.98 3.39
C ALA A 3 -2.57 15.70 3.92
N PHE A 4 -1.38 15.23 3.51
CA PHE A 4 -0.09 15.84 3.79
C PHE A 4 0.72 16.04 2.50
N PRO A 5 1.29 17.23 2.27
CA PRO A 5 2.29 17.46 1.23
C PRO A 5 3.49 16.52 1.42
N GLY A 6 3.89 15.80 0.37
CA GLY A 6 4.99 14.82 0.45
C GLY A 6 6.33 15.42 0.89
N THR A 7 6.56 16.70 0.60
CA THR A 7 7.74 17.45 1.05
C THR A 7 7.78 17.64 2.56
N LEU A 8 6.65 17.96 3.20
CA LEU A 8 6.57 18.10 4.65
C LEU A 8 6.84 16.76 5.36
N LEU A 9 6.26 15.68 4.84
CA LEU A 9 6.49 14.34 5.38
C LEU A 9 7.97 13.92 5.28
N ALA A 10 8.62 14.22 4.15
CA ALA A 10 10.05 13.95 3.97
C ALA A 10 10.93 14.73 4.96
N ILE A 11 10.65 16.02 5.18
CA ILE A 11 11.38 16.85 6.16
C ILE A 11 11.20 16.31 7.57
N VAL A 12 9.98 15.94 7.97
CA VAL A 12 9.67 15.36 9.29
C VAL A 12 10.38 14.03 9.49
N LEU A 13 10.37 13.15 8.49
CA LEU A 13 11.04 11.85 8.59
C LEU A 13 12.57 11.98 8.69
N VAL A 14 13.18 12.87 7.89
CA VAL A 14 14.63 13.13 7.98
C VAL A 14 15.01 13.76 9.32
N THR A 15 14.18 14.65 9.87
CA THR A 15 14.45 15.26 11.18
C THR A 15 14.33 14.29 12.35
N ILE A 16 13.45 13.28 12.26
CA ILE A 16 13.29 12.26 13.31
C ILE A 16 14.37 11.15 13.19
N LEU A 17 14.66 10.67 11.97
CA LEU A 17 15.62 9.57 11.77
C LEU A 17 17.08 10.03 11.79
N GLY A 18 17.35 11.31 11.54
CA GLY A 18 18.70 11.87 11.45
C GLY A 18 19.28 11.83 10.03
N VAL A 19 20.34 12.62 9.81
CA VAL A 19 20.97 12.78 8.48
C VAL A 19 21.77 11.52 8.12
N GLY A 20 21.41 10.90 6.99
CA GLY A 20 22.09 9.73 6.44
C GLY A 20 21.37 9.20 5.21
N LEU A 21 22.10 8.53 4.31
CA LEU A 21 21.54 7.97 3.07
C LEU A 21 20.46 6.92 3.38
N ASP A 22 20.71 6.04 4.34
CA ASP A 22 19.79 4.97 4.74
C ASP A 22 18.47 5.52 5.28
N ASN A 23 18.55 6.54 6.14
CA ASN A 23 17.38 7.22 6.70
C ASN A 23 16.57 7.94 5.63
N ALA A 24 17.23 8.58 4.66
CA ALA A 24 16.56 9.20 3.53
C ALA A 24 15.84 8.17 2.65
N MET A 25 16.47 7.02 2.38
CA MET A 25 15.84 5.92 1.63
C MET A 25 14.59 5.39 2.35
N ILE A 26 14.67 5.15 3.66
CA ILE A 26 13.53 4.70 4.48
C ILE A 26 12.41 5.75 4.49
N ALA A 27 12.76 7.03 4.67
CA ALA A 27 11.81 8.13 4.71
C ALA A 27 11.02 8.25 3.40
N ILE A 28 11.71 8.21 2.25
CA ILE A 28 11.10 8.25 0.92
C ILE A 28 10.21 7.01 0.69
N GLY A 29 10.69 5.84 1.11
CA GLY A 29 9.91 4.60 1.04
C GLY A 29 8.57 4.71 1.77
N ILE A 30 8.60 5.14 3.04
CA ILE A 30 7.39 5.32 3.86
C ILE A 30 6.47 6.37 3.27
N ALA A 31 7.02 7.50 2.81
CA ALA A 31 6.23 8.57 2.18
C ALA A 31 5.49 8.10 0.92
N SER A 32 6.00 7.07 0.24
CA SER A 32 5.41 6.52 -0.98
C SER A 32 4.31 5.49 -0.73
N ILE A 33 4.23 4.90 0.47
CA ILE A 33 3.25 3.85 0.83
C ILE A 33 1.80 4.26 0.51
N PRO A 34 1.29 5.44 0.90
CA PRO A 34 -0.12 5.78 0.68
C PRO A 34 -0.52 5.84 -0.80
N THR A 35 0.44 6.21 -1.67
CA THR A 35 0.23 6.25 -3.12
C THR A 35 0.08 4.84 -3.67
N TYR A 36 1.02 3.94 -3.33
CA TYR A 36 0.94 2.54 -3.76
C TYR A 36 -0.28 1.82 -3.18
N VAL A 37 -0.63 2.05 -1.90
CA VAL A 37 -1.83 1.49 -1.27
C VAL A 37 -3.09 1.90 -2.02
N ARG A 38 -3.20 3.17 -2.43
CA ARG A 38 -4.34 3.65 -3.20
C ARG A 38 -4.46 2.98 -4.56
N LEU A 39 -3.33 2.82 -5.26
CA LEU A 39 -3.27 2.12 -6.54
C LEU A 39 -3.68 0.65 -6.38
N ALA A 40 -3.08 -0.06 -5.44
CA ALA A 40 -3.41 -1.45 -5.15
C ALA A 40 -4.90 -1.62 -4.79
N ARG A 41 -5.44 -0.74 -3.94
CA ARG A 41 -6.87 -0.75 -3.58
C ARG A 41 -7.78 -0.54 -4.78
N GLY A 42 -7.39 0.33 -5.71
CA GLY A 42 -8.12 0.52 -6.97
C GLY A 42 -8.19 -0.77 -7.80
N SER A 43 -7.04 -1.44 -7.98
CA SER A 43 -6.98 -2.73 -8.68
C SER A 43 -7.77 -3.82 -7.98
N VAL A 44 -7.66 -3.92 -6.64
CA VAL A 44 -8.39 -4.91 -5.84
C VAL A 44 -9.90 -4.72 -5.95
N LEU A 45 -10.41 -3.49 -5.98
CA LEU A 45 -11.85 -3.25 -6.11
C LEU A 45 -12.39 -3.76 -7.46
N SER A 46 -11.61 -3.62 -8.54
CA SER A 46 -11.96 -4.18 -9.85
C SER A 46 -11.92 -5.71 -9.84
N VAL A 47 -10.88 -6.29 -9.21
CA VAL A 47 -10.67 -7.74 -9.17
C VAL A 47 -11.67 -8.46 -8.27
N LYS A 48 -12.11 -7.83 -7.17
CA LYS A 48 -13.01 -8.43 -6.18
C LYS A 48 -14.38 -8.80 -6.76
N GLU A 49 -14.83 -8.08 -7.79
CA GLU A 49 -16.11 -8.32 -8.48
C GLU A 49 -16.03 -9.45 -9.51
N ILE A 50 -14.85 -10.03 -9.75
CA ILE A 50 -14.67 -11.10 -10.74
C ILE A 50 -15.16 -12.44 -10.16
N GLY A 51 -15.82 -13.24 -11.00
CA GLY A 51 -16.46 -14.50 -10.61
C GLY A 51 -15.55 -15.53 -9.92
N TYR A 52 -14.25 -15.56 -10.19
CA TYR A 52 -13.34 -16.51 -9.50
C TYR A 52 -13.12 -16.14 -8.02
N VAL A 53 -13.14 -14.86 -7.66
CA VAL A 53 -13.06 -14.41 -6.26
C VAL A 53 -14.33 -14.81 -5.51
N ALA A 54 -15.49 -14.65 -6.15
CA ALA A 54 -16.77 -15.09 -5.61
C ALA A 54 -16.82 -16.61 -5.43
N ALA A 55 -16.37 -17.38 -6.42
CA ALA A 55 -16.27 -18.84 -6.33
C ALA A 55 -15.29 -19.28 -5.23
N ALA A 56 -14.12 -18.65 -5.12
CA ALA A 56 -13.15 -18.95 -4.08
C ALA A 56 -13.70 -18.69 -2.67
N ARG A 57 -14.47 -17.61 -2.47
CA ARG A 57 -15.19 -17.35 -1.20
C ARG A 57 -16.30 -18.36 -0.94
N ALA A 58 -17.08 -18.74 -1.97
CA ALA A 58 -18.17 -19.70 -1.83
C ALA A 58 -17.69 -21.09 -1.37
N VAL A 59 -16.46 -21.47 -1.73
CA VAL A 59 -15.80 -22.72 -1.30
C VAL A 59 -15.07 -22.54 0.05
N GLY A 60 -15.28 -21.43 0.76
CA GLY A 60 -14.69 -21.16 2.08
C GLY A 60 -13.26 -20.61 2.06
N GLY A 61 -12.79 -20.07 0.94
CA GLY A 61 -11.49 -19.40 0.85
C GLY A 61 -11.47 -18.06 1.59
N GLY A 62 -10.58 -17.92 2.58
CA GLY A 62 -10.32 -16.65 3.26
C GLY A 62 -9.52 -15.66 2.39
N ASP A 63 -9.53 -14.38 2.77
CA ASP A 63 -8.90 -13.31 1.98
C ASP A 63 -7.41 -13.55 1.72
N LEU A 64 -6.63 -14.03 2.70
CA LEU A 64 -5.21 -14.38 2.49
C LEU A 64 -5.05 -15.47 1.42
N ARG A 65 -5.88 -16.52 1.46
CA ARG A 65 -5.80 -17.61 0.48
C ARG A 65 -6.12 -17.12 -0.93
N ILE A 66 -7.10 -16.21 -1.05
CA ILE A 66 -7.43 -15.59 -2.34
C ILE A 66 -6.22 -14.80 -2.84
N VAL A 67 -5.65 -13.91 -2.03
CA VAL A 67 -4.50 -13.06 -2.40
C VAL A 67 -3.25 -13.85 -2.81
N PHE A 68 -2.94 -14.96 -2.12
CA PHE A 68 -1.72 -15.73 -2.41
C PHE A 68 -1.90 -16.78 -3.52
N ARG A 69 -3.13 -17.09 -3.91
CA ARG A 69 -3.43 -18.16 -4.88
C ARG A 69 -4.07 -17.68 -6.17
N HIS A 70 -4.64 -16.47 -6.19
CA HIS A 70 -5.35 -15.88 -7.31
C HIS A 70 -4.96 -14.41 -7.46
#